data_AF-A0AAJ2LS16-F1
#
_entry.id   AF-A0AAJ2LS16-F1
#
_cell.length_a   1.000
_cell.length_b   1.000
_cell.length_c   1.000
_cell.angle_alpha   90.00
_cell.angle_beta   90.00
_cell.angle_gamma   90.00
#
_symmetry.space_group_name_H-M   'P 1'
#
loop_
_entity.id
_entity.type
_entity.pdbx_description
1 polymer ?
#
loop_
_entity_poly.entity_id
_entity_poly.type
_entity_poly.pdbx_seq_one_letter_code
_entity_poly.pdbx_strand_id
1 'polypeptide(L)'
;MAYLTAAGLLSKPIRSLTDVNEKIQRGLAAAYSIFDIIDMPPEQDNGTQTPTLSGKINFENVSLMYGDGKVAIRDFNLQVNAGETIALIGRSGAGKTSLVNLLQRLQPLNDGKITLDDIDIDDIKLASLRRQVS
;
A
#
# COMPACT_ATOMS: atom_id res chain seq x y z
N MET A 1 13.74 63.15 -19.93
CA MET A 1 12.61 62.35 -20.42
C MET A 1 13.00 60.93 -20.85
N ALA A 2 14.03 60.73 -21.70
CA ALA A 2 14.45 59.40 -22.16
C ALA A 2 14.81 58.39 -21.04
N TYR A 3 15.49 58.83 -19.97
CA TYR A 3 15.81 57.97 -18.82
C TYR A 3 14.58 57.42 -18.09
N LEU A 4 13.57 58.28 -17.84
CA LEU A 4 12.33 57.87 -17.17
C LEU A 4 11.51 56.91 -18.03
N THR A 5 11.50 57.11 -19.36
CA THR A 5 10.88 56.18 -20.31
C THR A 5 11.58 54.81 -20.28
N ALA A 6 12.92 54.79 -20.31
CA ALA A 6 13.70 53.55 -20.22
C ALA A 6 13.49 52.82 -18.89
N ALA A 7 13.47 53.55 -17.77
CA ALA A 7 13.16 52.99 -16.45
C ALA A 7 11.74 52.38 -16.39
N GLY A 8 10.74 53.04 -17.01
CA GLY A 8 9.38 52.51 -17.12
C GLY A 8 9.30 51.18 -17.88
N LEU A 9 10.12 51.02 -18.94
CA LEU A 9 10.19 49.79 -19.73
C LEU A 9 10.72 48.57 -18.94
N LEU A 10 11.45 48.77 -17.84
CA LEU A 10 11.95 47.68 -16.99
C LEU A 10 10.84 46.98 -16.19
N SER A 11 9.69 47.62 -15.99
CA SER A 11 8.61 47.07 -15.17
C SER A 11 8.03 45.76 -15.72
N LYS A 12 7.91 45.65 -17.05
CA LYS A 12 7.37 44.47 -17.74
C LYS A 12 8.29 43.24 -17.65
N PRO A 13 9.60 43.32 -17.98
CA PRO A 13 10.50 42.19 -17.81
C PRO A 13 10.69 41.78 -16.34
N ILE A 14 10.68 42.73 -15.39
CA ILE A 14 10.72 42.40 -13.95
C ILE A 14 9.49 41.56 -13.56
N ARG A 15 8.28 42.00 -13.92
CA ARG A 15 7.04 41.24 -13.65
C ARG A 15 7.07 39.86 -14.33
N SER A 16 7.52 39.79 -15.58
CA SER A 16 7.64 38.51 -16.30
C SER A 16 8.58 37.52 -15.60
N LEU A 17 9.70 37.99 -15.03
CA LEU A 17 10.59 37.13 -14.25
C LEU A 17 9.92 36.63 -12.96
N THR A 18 9.17 37.48 -12.28
CA THR A 18 8.38 37.09 -11.11
C THR A 18 7.34 36.02 -11.46
N ASP A 19 6.60 36.20 -12.56
CA ASP A 19 5.58 35.24 -13.02
C ASP A 19 6.20 33.89 -13.41
N VAL A 20 7.37 33.90 -14.06
CA VAL A 20 8.11 32.68 -14.40
C VAL A 20 8.58 31.96 -13.14
N ASN A 21 9.13 32.69 -12.16
CA ASN A 21 9.55 32.10 -10.90
C ASN A 21 8.39 31.43 -10.16
N GLU A 22 7.22 32.07 -10.11
CA GLU A 22 6.03 31.50 -9.48
C GLU A 22 5.57 30.19 -10.16
N LYS A 23 5.61 30.12 -11.50
CA LYS A 23 5.31 28.90 -12.25
C LYS A 23 6.32 27.78 -11.99
N ILE A 24 7.61 28.13 -11.93
CA ILE A 24 8.68 27.16 -11.62
C ILE A 24 8.47 26.59 -10.21
N GLN A 25 8.22 27.44 -9.21
CA GLN A 25 8.01 27.00 -7.83
C GLN A 25 6.81 26.05 -7.71
N ARG A 26 5.68 26.36 -8.36
CA ARG A 26 4.53 25.45 -8.43
C ARG A 26 4.86 24.14 -9.14
N GLY A 27 5.60 24.21 -10.24
CA GLY A 27 6.04 23.03 -10.98
C GLY A 27 6.93 22.12 -10.14
N LEU A 28 7.86 22.68 -9.38
CA LEU A 28 8.72 21.94 -8.46
C LEU A 28 7.92 21.29 -7.32
N ALA A 29 6.97 22.02 -6.70
CA ALA A 29 6.11 21.46 -5.67
C ALA A 29 5.31 20.25 -6.16
N ALA A 30 4.74 20.34 -7.37
CA ALA A 30 4.05 19.22 -8.00
C ALA A 30 4.99 18.06 -8.36
N ALA A 31 6.20 18.38 -8.84
CA ALA A 31 7.20 17.39 -9.18
C ALA A 31 7.64 16.59 -7.95
N TYR A 32 7.83 17.22 -6.79
CA TYR A 32 8.16 16.51 -5.55
C TYR A 32 7.14 15.42 -5.22
N SER A 33 5.83 15.71 -5.27
CA SER A 33 4.80 14.69 -5.02
C SER A 33 4.80 13.55 -6.04
N ILE A 34 5.19 13.80 -7.29
CA ILE A 34 5.32 12.75 -8.31
C ILE A 34 6.55 11.89 -8.00
N PHE A 35 7.70 12.51 -7.71
CA PHE A 35 8.93 11.80 -7.37
C PHE A 35 8.78 11.00 -6.07
N ASP A 36 8.06 11.52 -5.08
CA ASP A 36 7.75 10.78 -3.85
C ASP A 36 7.06 9.43 -4.12
N ILE A 37 6.18 9.36 -5.14
CA ILE A 37 5.49 8.13 -5.55
C ILE A 37 6.43 7.22 -6.35
N ILE A 38 7.21 7.78 -7.27
CA ILE A 38 8.16 7.02 -8.11
C ILE A 38 9.25 6.38 -7.25
N ASP A 39 9.69 7.08 -6.20
CA ASP A 39 10.75 6.65 -5.31
C ASP A 39 10.24 5.75 -4.17
N MET A 40 8.94 5.44 -4.11
CA MET A 40 8.42 4.47 -3.15
C MET A 40 9.03 3.10 -3.40
N PRO A 41 9.42 2.36 -2.35
CA PRO A 41 9.89 0.99 -2.51
C PRO A 41 8.77 0.14 -3.14
N PRO A 42 9.11 -0.76 -4.09
CA PRO A 42 8.13 -1.68 -4.63
C PRO A 42 7.59 -2.61 -3.54
N GLU A 43 6.40 -3.15 -3.79
CA GLU A 43 5.83 -4.20 -2.93
C GLU A 43 6.81 -5.38 -2.83
N GLN A 44 7.06 -5.85 -1.61
CA GLN A 44 7.97 -6.96 -1.37
C GLN A 44 7.33 -8.28 -1.80
N ASP A 45 7.90 -8.91 -2.82
CA ASP A 45 7.54 -10.26 -3.28
C ASP A 45 8.73 -11.20 -3.10
N ASN A 46 8.99 -11.60 -1.86
CA ASN A 46 10.09 -12.52 -1.52
C ASN A 46 9.77 -13.99 -1.82
N GLY A 47 8.50 -14.29 -2.14
CA GLY A 47 8.03 -15.64 -2.40
C GLY A 47 8.58 -16.19 -3.71
N THR A 48 9.05 -17.44 -3.69
CA THR A 48 9.64 -18.10 -4.87
C THR A 48 8.73 -19.20 -5.42
N GLN A 49 7.79 -19.68 -4.62
CA GLN A 49 6.94 -20.81 -4.98
C GLN A 49 5.72 -20.37 -5.80
N THR A 50 5.33 -21.21 -6.76
CA THR A 50 4.09 -21.06 -7.54
C THR A 50 3.27 -22.35 -7.49
N PRO A 51 2.80 -22.76 -6.30
CA PRO A 51 2.07 -24.01 -6.13
C PRO A 51 0.67 -23.92 -6.72
N THR A 52 0.10 -25.09 -7.06
CA THR A 52 -1.34 -25.26 -7.22
C THR A 52 -1.93 -25.59 -5.85
N LEU A 53 -2.85 -24.77 -5.38
CA LEU A 53 -3.38 -24.82 -4.03
C LEU A 53 -4.74 -25.54 -4.00
N SER A 54 -4.93 -26.39 -3.00
CA SER A 54 -6.17 -27.10 -2.69
C SER A 54 -7.15 -26.28 -1.85
N GLY A 55 -6.63 -25.29 -1.10
CA GLY A 55 -7.43 -24.32 -0.36
C GLY A 55 -7.53 -24.54 1.15
N LYS A 56 -6.67 -25.35 1.76
CA LYS A 56 -6.56 -25.46 3.22
C LYS A 56 -5.89 -24.20 3.78
N ILE A 57 -6.57 -23.47 4.66
CA ILE A 57 -6.04 -22.23 5.26
C ILE A 57 -5.81 -22.46 6.75
N ASN A 58 -4.69 -21.95 7.28
CA ASN A 58 -4.45 -21.92 8.72
C ASN A 58 -3.93 -20.54 9.15
N PHE A 59 -4.60 -19.93 10.11
CA PHE A 59 -4.16 -18.75 10.86
C PHE A 59 -3.71 -19.23 12.24
N GLU A 60 -2.47 -18.93 12.62
CA GLU A 60 -1.88 -19.30 13.90
C GLU A 60 -1.39 -18.05 14.63
N ASN A 61 -2.04 -17.71 15.75
CA ASN A 61 -1.73 -16.56 16.60
C ASN A 61 -1.59 -15.23 15.84
N VAL A 62 -2.42 -15.03 14.83
CA VAL A 62 -2.32 -13.90 13.90
C VAL A 62 -2.73 -12.60 14.58
N SER A 63 -1.85 -11.60 14.53
CA SER A 63 -2.10 -10.24 15.02
C SER A 63 -1.82 -9.19 13.95
N LEU A 64 -2.65 -8.14 13.94
CA LEU A 64 -2.52 -7.01 13.02
C LEU A 64 -2.79 -5.69 13.74
N MET A 65 -1.88 -4.75 13.53
CA MET A 65 -1.94 -3.37 13.96
C MET A 65 -1.68 -2.47 12.75
N TYR A 66 -2.58 -1.52 12.50
CA TYR A 66 -2.39 -0.52 11.46
C TYR A 66 -1.30 0.49 11.86
N GLY A 67 -0.75 1.21 10.88
CA GLY A 67 0.31 2.20 11.12
C GLY A 67 -0.07 3.37 12.04
N ASP A 68 -1.37 3.58 12.28
CA ASP A 68 -1.91 4.53 13.26
C ASP A 68 -1.94 3.99 14.71
N GLY A 69 -1.43 2.76 14.92
CA GLY A 69 -1.42 2.06 16.21
C GLY A 69 -2.71 1.32 16.54
N LYS A 70 -3.72 1.35 15.66
CA LYS A 70 -4.99 0.66 15.90
C LYS A 70 -4.83 -0.85 15.71
N VAL A 71 -5.05 -1.59 16.79
CA VAL A 71 -5.11 -3.07 16.75
C VAL A 71 -6.40 -3.51 16.05
N ALA A 72 -6.26 -4.21 14.93
CA ALA A 72 -7.36 -4.73 14.13
C ALA A 72 -7.70 -6.18 14.48
N ILE A 73 -6.67 -6.99 14.74
CA ILE A 73 -6.75 -8.42 15.04
C ILE A 73 -5.74 -8.72 16.14
N ARG A 74 -6.10 -9.58 17.09
CA ARG A 74 -5.23 -10.00 18.20
C ARG A 74 -5.36 -11.51 18.40
N ASP A 75 -4.23 -12.21 18.33
CA ASP A 75 -4.06 -13.65 18.65
C ASP A 75 -5.11 -14.55 17.96
N PHE A 76 -5.42 -14.24 16.70
CA PHE A 76 -6.46 -14.93 15.95
C PHE A 76 -5.99 -16.30 15.45
N ASN A 77 -6.82 -17.31 15.71
CA ASN A 77 -6.58 -18.69 15.31
C ASN A 77 -7.78 -19.22 14.54
N LEU A 78 -7.55 -19.79 13.36
CA LEU A 78 -8.59 -20.39 12.53
C LEU A 78 -7.97 -21.39 11.57
N GLN A 79 -8.53 -22.59 11.53
CA GLN A 79 -8.23 -23.58 10.51
C GLN A 79 -9.44 -23.77 9.61
N VAL A 80 -9.23 -23.79 8.29
CA VAL A 80 -10.24 -24.02 7.27
C VAL A 80 -9.74 -25.15 6.38
N ASN A 81 -10.54 -26.20 6.23
CA ASN A 81 -10.18 -27.33 5.38
C ASN A 81 -10.44 -27.01 3.90
N ALA A 82 -9.77 -27.73 3.00
CA ALA A 82 -10.02 -27.61 1.57
C ALA A 82 -11.49 -27.92 1.24
N GLY A 83 -12.15 -27.02 0.52
CA GLY A 83 -13.58 -27.11 0.19
C GLY A 83 -14.54 -26.71 1.31
N GLU A 84 -14.04 -26.34 2.49
CA GLU A 84 -14.87 -25.84 3.59
C GLU A 84 -15.24 -24.37 3.37
N THR A 85 -16.49 -24.03 3.70
CA THR A 85 -16.99 -22.64 3.62
C THR A 85 -17.19 -22.09 5.02
N ILE A 86 -16.49 -21.00 5.34
CA ILE A 86 -16.60 -20.29 6.63
C ILE A 86 -17.19 -18.90 6.41
N ALA A 87 -18.14 -18.52 7.26
CA ALA A 87 -18.70 -17.18 7.28
C ALA A 87 -18.10 -16.35 8.44
N LEU A 88 -17.46 -15.23 8.11
CA LEU A 88 -16.97 -14.27 9.10
C LEU A 88 -18.05 -13.23 9.42
N ILE A 89 -18.67 -13.32 10.60
CA ILE A 89 -19.79 -12.45 11.02
C ILE A 89 -19.36 -11.60 12.21
N GLY A 90 -19.68 -10.30 12.18
CA GLY A 90 -19.47 -9.41 13.33
C GLY A 90 -19.82 -7.96 13.02
N ARG A 91 -19.73 -7.07 14.00
CA ARG A 91 -19.99 -5.63 13.83
C ARG A 91 -19.03 -4.98 12.83
N SER A 92 -19.41 -3.82 12.28
CA SER A 92 -18.49 -3.02 11.46
C SER A 92 -17.21 -2.71 12.24
N GLY A 93 -16.05 -2.80 11.59
CA GLY A 93 -14.74 -2.58 12.21
C GLY A 93 -14.17 -3.75 13.03
N ALA A 94 -14.83 -4.90 13.11
CA ALA A 94 -14.35 -6.07 13.86
C ALA A 94 -13.19 -6.86 13.19
N GLY A 95 -12.45 -6.28 12.26
CA GLY A 95 -11.27 -6.93 11.64
C GLY A 95 -11.54 -7.94 10.52
N LYS A 96 -12.79 -8.15 10.09
CA LYS A 96 -13.15 -9.12 9.02
C LYS A 96 -12.42 -8.86 7.69
N THR A 97 -12.53 -7.64 7.17
CA THR A 97 -11.82 -7.24 5.95
C THR A 97 -10.31 -7.30 6.14
N SER A 98 -9.84 -7.02 7.35
CA SER A 98 -8.42 -7.09 7.70
C SER A 98 -7.88 -8.52 7.62
N LEU A 99 -8.66 -9.54 8.05
CA LEU A 99 -8.30 -10.95 7.91
C LEU A 99 -8.18 -11.37 6.45
N VAL A 100 -9.14 -10.97 5.61
CA VAL A 100 -9.12 -11.25 4.17
C VAL A 100 -7.91 -10.59 3.51
N ASN A 101 -7.60 -9.35 3.88
CA ASN A 101 -6.45 -8.62 3.36
C ASN A 101 -5.11 -9.24 3.78
N LEU A 102 -5.01 -9.77 5.00
CA LEU A 102 -3.82 -10.51 5.46
C LEU A 102 -3.58 -11.78 4.62
N LEU A 103 -4.64 -12.55 4.37
CA LEU A 103 -4.54 -13.76 3.55
C LEU A 103 -4.00 -13.48 2.14
N GLN A 104 -4.33 -12.32 1.58
CA GLN A 104 -3.86 -11.87 0.26
C GLN A 104 -2.53 -11.09 0.30
N ARG A 105 -1.92 -10.98 1.49
CA ARG A 105 -0.70 -10.19 1.75
C ARG A 105 -0.83 -8.74 1.28
N LEU A 106 -2.01 -8.14 1.44
CA LEU A 106 -2.25 -6.72 1.19
C LEU A 106 -1.87 -5.84 2.39
N GLN A 107 -1.61 -6.47 3.53
CA GLN A 107 -1.10 -5.85 4.75
C GLN A 107 0.01 -6.75 5.30
N PRO A 108 1.10 -6.17 5.83
CA PRO A 108 2.12 -6.96 6.51
C PRO A 108 1.55 -7.56 7.80
N LEU A 109 1.94 -8.79 8.09
CA LEU A 109 1.61 -9.45 9.34
C LEU A 109 2.50 -8.89 10.46
N ASN A 110 1.92 -8.59 11.63
CA ASN A 110 2.71 -8.12 12.78
C ASN A 110 3.24 -9.27 13.63
N ASP A 111 2.43 -10.31 13.84
CA ASP A 111 2.79 -11.50 14.60
C ASP A 111 1.93 -12.69 14.16
N GLY A 112 2.41 -13.90 14.45
CA GLY A 112 1.80 -15.16 14.07
C GLY A 112 2.23 -15.65 12.70
N LYS A 113 1.46 -16.60 12.15
CA LYS A 113 1.73 -17.25 10.88
C LYS A 113 0.45 -17.54 10.11
N ILE A 114 0.49 -17.42 8.78
CA ILE A 114 -0.60 -17.83 7.90
C ILE A 114 -0.04 -18.81 6.88
N THR A 115 -0.68 -19.97 6.73
CA THR A 115 -0.32 -20.96 5.72
C THR A 115 -1.47 -21.30 4.81
N LEU A 116 -1.16 -21.56 3.55
CA LEU A 116 -2.07 -22.06 2.53
C LEU A 116 -1.54 -23.40 2.03
N ASP A 117 -2.28 -24.47 2.26
CA ASP A 117 -1.86 -25.86 2.04
C ASP A 117 -0.51 -26.21 2.69
N ASP A 118 -0.37 -25.80 3.96
CA ASP A 118 0.83 -26.01 4.79
C ASP A 118 2.09 -25.28 4.30
N ILE A 119 1.98 -24.43 3.28
CA ILE A 119 3.04 -23.52 2.80
C ILE A 119 2.81 -22.13 3.40
N ASP A 120 3.87 -21.50 3.90
CA ASP A 120 3.78 -20.10 4.36
C ASP A 120 3.39 -19.19 3.19
N ILE A 121 2.43 -18.29 3.40
CA ILE A 121 2.01 -17.35 2.36
C ILE A 121 3.16 -16.43 1.93
N ASP A 122 4.15 -16.20 2.81
CA ASP A 122 5.34 -15.41 2.49
C ASP A 122 6.30 -16.10 1.51
N ASP A 123 6.29 -17.42 1.45
CA ASP A 123 7.08 -18.23 0.51
C ASP A 123 6.44 -18.34 -0.88
N ILE A 124 5.15 -18.02 -0.99
CA ILE A 124 4.39 -18.06 -2.24
C ILE A 124 4.52 -16.72 -2.96
N LYS A 125 4.85 -16.77 -4.25
CA LYS A 125 4.89 -15.58 -5.11
C LYS A 125 3.54 -14.86 -5.12
N LEU A 126 3.51 -13.55 -4.91
CA LEU A 126 2.26 -12.77 -4.76
C LEU A 126 1.28 -12.98 -5.92
N ALA A 127 1.79 -13.00 -7.16
CA ALA A 127 0.97 -13.23 -8.35
C ALA A 127 0.37 -14.65 -8.42
N SER A 128 0.99 -15.63 -7.77
CA SER A 128 0.47 -17.00 -7.66
C SER A 128 -0.58 -17.09 -6.56
N LEU A 129 -0.31 -16.48 -5.40
CA LEU A 129 -1.23 -16.42 -4.26
C LEU A 129 -2.55 -15.74 -4.64
N ARG A 130 -2.49 -14.51 -5.15
CA ARG A 130 -3.67 -13.67 -5.46
C ARG A 130 -4.49 -14.19 -6.64
N ARG A 131 -3.93 -15.06 -7.48
CA ARG A 131 -4.69 -15.73 -8.56
C ARG A 131 -5.61 -16.82 -8.03
N GLN A 132 -5.25 -17.40 -6.89
CA GLN A 132 -5.93 -18.55 -6.30
C GLN A 132 -6.85 -18.15 -5.15
N VAL A 133 -6.71 -16.92 -4.64
CA VAL A 133 -7.60 -16.29 -3.68
C VAL A 133 -8.39 -15.20 -4.42
N SER A 134 -9.61 -15.52 -4.86
CA SER A 134 -10.52 -14.61 -5.59
C SER A 134 -11.73 -14.21 -4.77
#